data_AF-A0A839LDU1-F1
#
_entry.id   AF-A0A839LDU1-F1
#
_cell.length_a   1.000
_cell.length_b   1.000
_cell.length_c   1.000
_cell.angle_alpha   90.00
_cell.angle_beta   90.00
_cell.angle_gamma   90.00
#
_symmetry.space_group_name_H-M   'P 1'
#
loop_
_entity.id
_entity.type
_entity.pdbx_description
1 polymer ?
#
loop_
_entity_poly.entity_id
_entity_poly.type
_entity_poly.pdbx_seq_one_letter_code
_entity_poly.pdbx_strand_id
1 'polypeptide(L)'
;MSDQTDDWHIGRKGRRWTGPEGLAKLERLPGRLELVHGKLCFSDEERWTLLAGLLENVGLDEVVQLGNVEDWQQAIAARATSKGKSPAPSAIRTPASHWNCRVIEFPSDEETWYAIHEVYYEHGIPVAYSGSPAAPGWTKDDGLDAGIDRLEKFREALWKPVLKVSTFEHIDAKAALLDKLGRMIEESGGNMDRVELSAWLEAWLAEPLPELNGAAPSQMLGSEKGRRQLESLLERMRGELPG
;
A
#
# COMPACT_ATOMS: atom_id res chain seq x y z
N MET A 1 -27.92 -2.38 -3.52
CA MET A 1 -27.63 -3.79 -3.25
C MET A 1 -26.41 -4.19 -4.05
N SER A 2 -25.30 -4.32 -3.35
CA SER A 2 -24.14 -5.18 -3.64
C SER A 2 -23.43 -5.18 -2.29
N ASP A 3 -23.66 -6.25 -1.53
CA ASP A 3 -23.10 -6.47 -0.22
C ASP A 3 -21.60 -6.72 -0.49
N GLN A 4 -20.67 -5.85 -0.08
CA GLN A 4 -19.24 -6.19 -0.25
C GLN A 4 -18.79 -7.33 0.70
N THR A 5 -19.71 -7.78 1.56
CA THR A 5 -19.67 -9.07 2.24
C THR A 5 -20.17 -10.27 1.40
N ASP A 6 -20.74 -10.06 0.20
CA ASP A 6 -21.26 -11.13 -0.69
C ASP A 6 -20.15 -12.07 -1.20
N ASP A 7 -18.88 -11.68 -1.10
CA ASP A 7 -17.75 -12.46 -1.64
C ASP A 7 -17.01 -13.31 -0.59
N TRP A 8 -17.40 -13.20 0.69
CA TRP A 8 -16.93 -14.09 1.75
C TRP A 8 -18.00 -15.13 2.08
N HIS A 9 -17.73 -16.39 1.78
CA HIS A 9 -18.63 -17.51 2.02
C HIS A 9 -18.49 -18.04 3.46
N ILE A 10 -18.81 -17.19 4.44
CA ILE A 10 -18.70 -17.53 5.87
C ILE A 10 -19.83 -18.48 6.27
N GLY A 11 -19.48 -19.75 6.46
CA GLY A 11 -20.40 -20.82 6.85
C GLY A 11 -20.17 -21.34 8.26
N ARG A 12 -21.05 -22.26 8.69
CA ARG A 12 -20.89 -22.97 9.98
C ARG A 12 -19.60 -23.78 10.06
N LYS A 13 -19.20 -24.38 8.94
CA LYS A 13 -17.94 -25.10 8.80
C LYS A 13 -16.96 -24.29 7.98
N GLY A 14 -15.69 -24.36 8.36
CA GLY A 14 -14.60 -23.73 7.63
C GLY A 14 -14.40 -24.40 6.28
N ARG A 15 -13.82 -23.67 5.34
CA ARG A 15 -13.43 -24.19 4.03
C ARG A 15 -12.03 -23.72 3.64
N ARG A 16 -11.32 -24.58 2.93
CA ARG A 16 -10.04 -24.23 2.30
C ARG A 16 -10.31 -23.49 0.99
N TRP A 17 -9.57 -22.43 0.73
CA TRP A 17 -9.51 -21.82 -0.61
C TRP A 17 -8.55 -22.56 -1.52
N THR A 18 -8.88 -22.64 -2.81
CA THR A 18 -8.09 -23.40 -3.77
C THR A 18 -7.96 -22.66 -5.10
N GLY A 19 -6.80 -22.77 -5.74
CA GLY A 19 -6.57 -22.25 -7.08
C GLY A 19 -6.81 -20.73 -7.20
N PRO A 20 -7.37 -20.26 -8.32
CA PRO A 20 -7.55 -18.83 -8.59
C PRO A 20 -8.35 -18.08 -7.51
N GLU A 21 -9.33 -18.74 -6.89
CA GLU A 21 -10.10 -18.18 -5.78
C GLU A 21 -9.23 -17.86 -4.57
N GLY A 22 -8.32 -18.77 -4.21
CA GLY A 22 -7.42 -18.58 -3.09
C GLY A 22 -6.46 -17.42 -3.30
N LEU A 23 -5.95 -17.27 -4.53
CA LEU A 23 -5.07 -16.16 -4.87
C LEU A 23 -5.80 -14.81 -4.81
N ALA A 24 -6.99 -14.73 -5.40
CA ALA A 24 -7.81 -13.51 -5.36
C ALA A 24 -8.20 -13.10 -3.92
N LYS A 25 -8.48 -14.08 -3.05
CA LYS A 25 -8.75 -13.82 -1.62
C LYS A 25 -7.48 -13.42 -0.86
N LEU A 26 -6.33 -14.02 -1.18
CA LEU A 26 -5.04 -13.70 -0.57
C LEU A 26 -4.61 -12.26 -0.91
N GLU A 27 -4.79 -11.81 -2.15
CA GLU A 27 -4.47 -10.43 -2.58
C GLU A 27 -5.28 -9.36 -1.83
N ARG A 28 -6.43 -9.74 -1.25
CA ARG A 28 -7.28 -8.85 -0.45
C ARG A 28 -6.91 -8.85 1.03
N LEU A 29 -6.21 -9.87 1.52
CA LEU A 29 -5.78 -9.92 2.91
C LEU A 29 -4.69 -8.88 3.17
N PRO A 30 -4.61 -8.31 4.38
CA PRO A 30 -3.54 -7.38 4.72
C PRO A 30 -2.18 -8.07 4.56
N GLY A 31 -1.28 -7.42 3.81
CA GLY A 31 0.03 -7.97 3.45
C GLY A 31 0.98 -8.19 4.64
N ARG A 32 0.73 -7.51 5.78
CA ARG A 32 1.45 -7.71 7.05
C ARG A 32 0.50 -7.59 8.24
N LEU A 33 0.68 -8.47 9.22
CA LEU A 33 0.04 -8.34 10.52
C LEU A 33 0.89 -7.44 11.42
N GLU A 34 0.39 -6.25 11.68
CA GLU A 34 1.04 -5.25 12.54
C GLU A 34 0.19 -4.95 13.78
N LEU A 35 0.84 -4.53 14.87
CA LEU A 35 0.18 -4.04 16.07
C LEU A 35 0.16 -2.51 16.05
N VAL A 36 -0.98 -1.93 15.68
CA VAL A 36 -1.17 -0.48 15.55
C VAL A 36 -2.10 -0.02 16.65
N HIS A 37 -1.63 0.89 17.50
CA HIS A 37 -2.36 1.39 18.68
C HIS A 37 -2.97 0.27 19.56
N GLY A 38 -2.26 -0.86 19.70
CA GLY A 38 -2.70 -2.00 20.51
C GLY A 38 -3.74 -2.92 19.85
N LYS A 39 -4.03 -2.74 18.56
CA LYS A 39 -4.91 -3.62 17.77
C LYS A 39 -4.16 -4.20 16.58
N LEU A 40 -4.59 -5.38 16.13
CA LEU A 40 -4.09 -5.98 14.89
C LEU A 40 -4.59 -5.18 13.67
N CYS A 41 -3.74 -5.10 12.64
CA CYS A 41 -3.95 -4.35 11.40
C CYS A 41 -4.05 -2.82 11.61
N PHE A 42 -3.76 -2.08 10.55
CA PHE A 42 -3.71 -0.63 10.58
C PHE A 42 -5.11 -0.01 10.61
N SER A 43 -6.05 -0.56 9.83
CA SER A 43 -7.42 -0.03 9.71
C SER A 43 -8.51 -1.01 10.17
N ASP A 44 -9.71 -0.49 10.40
CA ASP A 44 -10.89 -1.34 10.66
C ASP A 44 -11.25 -2.19 9.44
N GLU A 45 -11.07 -1.66 8.23
CA GLU A 45 -11.33 -2.39 6.98
C GLU A 45 -10.42 -3.61 6.82
N GLU A 46 -9.12 -3.46 7.13
CA GLU A 46 -8.17 -4.57 7.14
C GLU A 46 -8.50 -5.59 8.22
N ARG A 47 -8.87 -5.13 9.43
CA ARG A 47 -9.33 -6.03 10.50
C ARG A 47 -10.54 -6.84 10.06
N TRP A 48 -11.51 -6.21 9.44
CA TRP A 48 -12.71 -6.88 8.95
C TRP A 48 -12.41 -7.84 7.82
N THR A 49 -11.50 -7.48 6.91
CA THR A 49 -11.11 -8.33 5.78
C THR A 49 -10.32 -9.55 6.24
N LEU A 50 -9.35 -9.34 7.14
CA LEU A 50 -8.63 -10.42 7.80
C LEU A 50 -9.58 -11.34 8.58
N LEU A 51 -10.47 -10.74 9.38
CA LEU A 51 -11.44 -11.49 10.17
C LEU A 51 -12.38 -12.29 9.27
N ALA A 52 -12.93 -11.70 8.21
CA ALA A 52 -13.79 -12.42 7.26
C ALA A 52 -13.07 -13.61 6.61
N GLY A 53 -11.81 -13.42 6.19
CA GLY A 53 -10.99 -14.50 5.65
C GLY A 53 -10.73 -15.62 6.65
N LEU A 54 -10.42 -15.27 7.91
CA LEU A 54 -10.24 -16.24 8.99
C LEU A 54 -11.53 -16.99 9.32
N LEU A 55 -12.66 -16.27 9.45
CA LEU A 55 -13.97 -16.86 9.72
C LEU A 55 -14.39 -17.85 8.64
N GLU A 56 -14.07 -17.57 7.38
CA GLU A 56 -14.35 -18.47 6.27
C GLU A 56 -13.47 -19.73 6.27
N ASN A 57 -12.18 -19.61 6.64
CA ASN A 57 -11.28 -20.76 6.74
C ASN A 57 -11.59 -21.65 7.94
N VAL A 58 -11.96 -21.04 9.07
CA VAL A 58 -12.15 -21.73 10.36
C VAL A 58 -13.59 -22.22 10.54
N GLY A 59 -14.57 -21.41 10.13
CA GLY A 59 -15.99 -21.69 10.29
C GLY A 59 -16.56 -21.24 11.63
N LEU A 60 -17.84 -20.87 11.64
CA LEU A 60 -18.50 -20.31 12.81
C LEU A 60 -18.56 -21.28 14.00
N ASP A 61 -18.71 -22.58 13.78
CA ASP A 61 -18.80 -23.57 14.88
C ASP A 61 -17.51 -23.61 15.73
N GLU A 62 -16.34 -23.35 15.14
CA GLU A 62 -15.07 -23.29 15.86
C GLU A 62 -14.85 -21.89 16.46
N VAL A 63 -15.23 -20.83 15.73
CA VAL A 63 -15.06 -19.44 16.19
C VAL A 63 -15.89 -19.16 17.44
N VAL A 64 -17.11 -19.67 17.54
CA VAL A 64 -17.97 -19.42 18.71
C VAL A 64 -17.49 -20.11 19.99
N GLN A 65 -16.51 -21.02 19.88
CA GLN A 65 -15.82 -21.57 21.05
C GLN A 65 -14.81 -20.57 21.64
N LEU A 66 -14.44 -19.52 20.91
CA LEU A 66 -13.60 -18.43 21.39
C LEU A 66 -14.46 -17.37 22.10
N GLY A 67 -14.02 -16.90 23.26
CA GLY A 67 -14.76 -15.90 24.05
C GLY A 67 -15.92 -16.49 24.86
N ASN A 68 -16.71 -15.63 25.51
CA ASN A 68 -17.86 -16.05 26.31
C ASN A 68 -19.11 -16.21 25.42
N VAL A 69 -19.84 -17.32 25.59
CA VAL A 69 -21.08 -17.63 24.85
C VAL A 69 -22.15 -16.56 25.08
N GLU A 70 -22.24 -15.97 26.28
CA GLU A 70 -23.22 -14.93 26.58
C GLU A 70 -22.97 -13.66 25.77
N ASP A 71 -21.71 -13.26 25.58
CA ASP A 71 -21.34 -12.09 24.78
C ASP A 71 -21.70 -12.29 23.31
N TRP A 72 -21.50 -13.51 22.79
CA TRP A 72 -21.93 -13.87 21.43
C TRP A 72 -23.45 -13.75 21.26
N GLN A 73 -24.22 -14.28 22.21
CA GLN A 73 -25.68 -14.22 22.18
C GLN A 73 -26.18 -12.76 22.20
N GLN A 74 -25.58 -11.92 23.04
CA GLN A 74 -25.91 -10.49 23.12
C GLN A 74 -25.60 -9.75 21.82
N ALA A 75 -24.42 -9.98 21.23
CA ALA A 75 -24.03 -9.36 19.96
C ALA A 75 -24.96 -9.74 18.80
N ILE A 76 -25.38 -11.00 18.72
CA ILE A 76 -26.33 -11.50 17.71
C ILE A 76 -27.71 -10.84 17.91
N ALA A 77 -28.20 -10.77 19.14
CA ALA A 77 -29.48 -10.13 19.45
C ALA A 77 -29.47 -8.64 19.07
N ALA A 78 -28.39 -7.91 19.41
CA ALA A 78 -28.21 -6.52 19.04
C ALA A 78 -28.20 -6.33 17.51
N ARG A 79 -27.50 -7.20 16.76
CA ARG A 79 -27.51 -7.17 15.29
C ARG A 79 -28.88 -7.43 14.69
N ALA A 80 -29.66 -8.34 15.25
CA ALA A 80 -31.02 -8.61 14.78
C ALA A 80 -31.94 -7.37 14.90
N THR A 81 -31.68 -6.50 15.88
CA THR A 81 -32.43 -5.26 16.09
C THR A 81 -31.96 -4.07 15.23
N SER A 82 -30.78 -4.12 14.61
CA SER A 82 -30.14 -2.95 13.96
C SER A 82 -30.18 -2.92 12.42
N LYS A 83 -30.97 -3.79 11.77
CA LYS A 83 -31.17 -3.82 10.30
C LYS A 83 -31.76 -2.49 9.77
N GLY A 84 -30.93 -1.49 9.50
CA GLY A 84 -31.41 -0.19 8.99
C GLY A 84 -30.38 0.79 8.45
N LYS A 85 -29.06 0.54 8.51
CA LYS A 85 -28.08 1.49 7.96
C LYS A 85 -26.82 0.78 7.44
N SER A 86 -26.78 0.53 6.13
CA SER A 86 -25.55 0.17 5.41
C SER A 86 -24.90 1.44 4.86
N PRO A 87 -23.58 1.66 5.00
CA PRO A 87 -22.89 2.67 4.22
C PRO A 87 -22.71 2.18 2.78
N ALA A 88 -22.69 3.14 1.84
CA ALA A 88 -22.63 2.89 0.40
C ALA A 88 -21.23 2.44 -0.07
N PRO A 89 -21.12 1.65 -1.16
CA PRO A 89 -19.83 1.29 -1.74
C PRO A 89 -19.29 2.42 -2.64
N SER A 90 -18.02 2.78 -2.42
CA SER A 90 -17.29 3.77 -3.22
C SER A 90 -16.53 3.11 -4.38
N ALA A 91 -16.37 3.88 -5.45
CA ALA A 91 -15.72 3.54 -6.72
C ALA A 91 -14.34 2.88 -6.57
N ILE A 92 -13.90 2.16 -7.61
CA ILE A 92 -12.55 1.56 -7.71
C ILE A 92 -11.52 2.67 -7.47
N ARG A 93 -10.95 2.68 -6.26
CA ARG A 93 -9.84 3.54 -5.85
C ARG A 93 -8.57 2.72 -5.97
N THR A 94 -7.46 3.38 -6.29
CA THR A 94 -6.12 2.82 -6.10
C THR A 94 -6.07 2.17 -4.72
N PRO A 95 -5.72 0.88 -4.61
CA PRO A 95 -5.68 0.22 -3.32
C PRO A 95 -4.74 0.99 -2.39
N ALA A 96 -5.18 1.21 -1.15
CA ALA A 96 -4.43 1.99 -0.17
C ALA A 96 -3.01 1.43 0.03
N SER A 97 -2.84 0.12 -0.11
CA SER A 97 -1.54 -0.54 -0.23
C SER A 97 -1.62 -1.75 -1.16
N HIS A 98 -0.55 -2.03 -1.90
CA HIS A 98 -0.36 -3.25 -2.69
C HIS A 98 1.15 -3.50 -2.93
N TRP A 99 1.51 -4.61 -3.56
CA TRP A 99 2.89 -4.84 -4.02
C TRP A 99 2.92 -5.35 -5.46
N ASN A 100 4.04 -5.13 -6.15
CA ASN A 100 4.31 -5.73 -7.47
C ASN A 100 5.84 -5.93 -7.65
N CYS A 101 6.26 -6.69 -8.65
CA CYS A 101 7.66 -6.77 -9.05
C CYS A 101 8.08 -5.52 -9.83
N ARG A 102 9.24 -4.95 -9.52
CA ARG A 102 9.86 -3.85 -10.27
C ARG A 102 11.34 -4.08 -10.44
N VAL A 103 11.89 -3.60 -11.55
CA VAL A 103 13.34 -3.46 -11.71
C VAL A 103 13.80 -2.27 -10.88
N ILE A 104 14.81 -2.50 -10.03
CA ILE A 104 15.50 -1.47 -9.26
C ILE A 104 16.95 -1.40 -9.75
N GLU A 105 17.43 -0.18 -9.95
CA GLU A 105 18.82 0.18 -10.24
C GLU A 105 19.62 0.31 -8.94
N PHE A 106 20.73 -0.41 -8.84
CA PHE A 106 21.65 -0.37 -7.72
C PHE A 106 23.01 0.15 -8.20
N PRO A 107 23.29 1.44 -8.03
CA PRO A 107 24.60 2.00 -8.34
C PRO A 107 25.65 1.50 -7.33
N SER A 108 26.84 1.18 -7.82
CA SER A 108 28.05 0.99 -7.01
C SER A 108 29.23 1.69 -7.67
N ASP A 109 30.36 1.82 -6.96
CA ASP A 109 31.55 2.49 -7.46
C ASP A 109 32.16 1.79 -8.70
N GLU A 110 31.94 0.48 -8.85
CA GLU A 110 32.53 -0.34 -9.91
C GLU A 110 31.55 -0.64 -11.05
N GLU A 111 30.28 -0.90 -10.74
CA GLU A 111 29.25 -1.26 -11.72
C GLU A 111 27.84 -0.92 -11.23
N THR A 112 26.97 -0.50 -12.16
CA THR A 112 25.52 -0.38 -11.88
C THR A 112 24.82 -1.67 -12.30
N TRP A 113 24.16 -2.34 -11.36
CA TRP A 113 23.41 -3.55 -11.64
C TRP A 113 21.91 -3.34 -11.41
N TYR A 114 21.11 -4.18 -12.05
CA TYR A 114 19.66 -4.12 -12.01
C TYR A 114 19.13 -5.45 -11.49
N ALA A 115 18.12 -5.40 -10.62
CA ALA A 115 17.41 -6.59 -10.21
C ALA A 115 15.92 -6.36 -10.02
N ILE A 116 15.15 -7.43 -10.18
CA ILE A 116 13.73 -7.44 -9.91
C ILE A 116 13.54 -7.67 -8.41
N HIS A 117 12.86 -6.75 -7.75
CA HIS A 117 12.48 -6.86 -6.34
C HIS A 117 10.96 -6.79 -6.20
N GLU A 118 10.45 -7.33 -5.09
CA GLU A 118 9.07 -7.05 -4.67
C GLU A 118 9.05 -5.64 -4.12
N VAL A 119 8.24 -4.76 -4.71
CA VAL A 119 8.09 -3.35 -4.36
C VAL A 119 6.71 -3.13 -3.79
N TYR A 120 6.68 -2.51 -2.61
CA TYR A 120 5.48 -2.22 -1.85
C TYR A 120 5.06 -0.78 -2.12
N TYR A 121 3.76 -0.58 -2.30
CA TYR A 121 3.15 0.69 -2.64
C TYR A 121 2.17 1.11 -1.55
N GLU A 122 2.10 2.40 -1.31
CA GLU A 122 1.04 3.07 -0.55
C GLU A 122 0.39 4.12 -1.44
N HIS A 123 -0.92 4.04 -1.65
CA HIS A 123 -1.67 4.95 -2.52
C HIS A 123 -1.04 5.11 -3.92
N GLY A 124 -0.43 4.04 -4.44
CA GLY A 124 0.26 4.05 -5.74
C GLY A 124 1.71 4.54 -5.73
N ILE A 125 2.25 4.97 -4.58
CA ILE A 125 3.63 5.45 -4.42
C ILE A 125 4.50 4.31 -3.86
N PRO A 126 5.66 3.99 -4.45
CA PRO A 126 6.55 2.96 -3.93
C PRO A 126 7.19 3.41 -2.61
N VAL A 127 7.06 2.60 -1.55
CA VAL A 127 7.53 2.91 -0.19
C VAL A 127 8.51 1.88 0.39
N ALA A 128 8.63 0.70 -0.21
CA ALA A 128 9.66 -0.26 0.23
C ALA A 128 9.94 -1.26 -0.88
N TYR A 129 11.02 -2.02 -0.70
CA TYR A 129 11.31 -3.18 -1.53
C TYR A 129 11.92 -4.32 -0.71
N SER A 130 11.84 -5.55 -1.23
CA SER A 130 12.41 -6.74 -0.60
C SER A 130 13.93 -6.64 -0.49
N GLY A 131 14.53 -7.05 0.64
CA GLY A 131 15.98 -7.01 0.83
C GLY A 131 16.76 -7.93 -0.12
N SER A 132 16.14 -8.97 -0.66
CA SER A 132 16.70 -9.85 -1.68
C SER A 132 15.94 -9.72 -3.00
N PRO A 133 16.62 -9.93 -4.15
CA PRO A 133 15.94 -10.03 -5.44
C PRO A 133 14.85 -11.09 -5.42
N ALA A 134 13.75 -10.81 -6.12
CA ALA A 134 12.66 -11.74 -6.30
C ALA A 134 13.17 -12.97 -7.07
N ALA A 135 13.05 -14.15 -6.45
CA ALA A 135 13.41 -15.40 -7.10
C ALA A 135 12.29 -15.87 -8.07
N PRO A 136 12.64 -16.46 -9.23
CA PRO A 136 11.70 -17.19 -10.09
C PRO A 136 11.45 -18.59 -9.50
N GLY A 137 10.99 -18.62 -8.24
CA GLY A 137 10.74 -19.84 -7.50
C GLY A 137 9.28 -19.93 -7.07
N TRP A 138 8.76 -21.14 -7.02
CA TRP A 138 7.44 -21.48 -6.50
C TRP A 138 7.51 -22.86 -5.84
N THR A 139 6.50 -23.17 -5.07
CA THR A 139 6.35 -24.42 -4.32
C THR A 139 5.25 -25.27 -4.94
N LYS A 140 5.14 -26.52 -4.49
CA LYS A 140 4.05 -27.41 -4.91
C LYS A 140 2.67 -26.90 -4.49
N ASP A 141 2.62 -26.04 -3.47
CA ASP A 141 1.38 -25.54 -2.89
C ASP A 141 0.84 -24.30 -3.62
N ASP A 142 1.66 -23.64 -4.46
CA ASP A 142 1.29 -22.42 -5.19
C ASP A 142 0.41 -22.68 -6.42
N GLY A 143 0.29 -23.95 -6.83
CA GLY A 143 -0.50 -24.36 -8.00
C GLY A 143 0.33 -24.60 -9.25
N LEU A 144 -0.31 -25.21 -10.26
CA LEU A 144 0.36 -25.66 -11.48
C LEU A 144 0.88 -24.51 -12.35
N ASP A 145 0.17 -23.36 -12.32
CA ASP A 145 0.49 -22.20 -13.14
C ASP A 145 1.38 -21.17 -12.43
N ALA A 146 1.72 -21.39 -11.15
CA ALA A 146 2.46 -20.43 -10.32
C ALA A 146 3.80 -20.00 -10.93
N GLY A 147 4.49 -20.91 -11.61
CA GLY A 147 5.71 -20.58 -12.33
C GLY A 147 5.48 -19.62 -13.49
N ILE A 148 4.40 -19.81 -14.26
CA ILE A 148 4.03 -18.93 -15.37
C ILE A 148 3.60 -17.56 -14.83
N ASP A 149 2.75 -17.52 -13.81
CA ASP A 149 2.30 -16.27 -13.19
C ASP A 149 3.48 -15.47 -12.63
N ARG A 150 4.46 -16.14 -12.02
CA ARG A 150 5.69 -15.49 -11.52
C ARG A 150 6.52 -14.91 -12.66
N LEU A 151 6.66 -15.62 -13.77
CA LEU A 151 7.37 -15.12 -14.96
C LEU A 151 6.63 -13.95 -15.62
N GLU A 152 5.30 -13.96 -15.65
CA GLU A 152 4.50 -12.84 -16.15
C GLU A 152 4.69 -11.57 -15.30
N LYS A 153 4.78 -11.69 -13.97
CA LYS A 153 5.13 -10.56 -13.08
C LYS A 153 6.52 -10.01 -13.37
N PHE A 154 7.48 -10.87 -13.67
CA PHE A 154 8.84 -10.43 -14.03
C PHE A 154 8.86 -9.77 -15.41
N ARG A 155 8.11 -10.30 -16.36
CA ARG A 155 7.91 -9.68 -17.68
C ARG A 155 7.30 -8.29 -17.54
N GLU A 156 6.25 -8.14 -16.75
CA GLU A 156 5.62 -6.85 -16.47
C GLU A 156 6.60 -5.86 -15.84
N ALA A 157 7.40 -6.32 -14.87
CA ALA A 157 8.42 -5.49 -14.20
C ALA A 157 9.44 -4.90 -15.20
N LEU A 158 9.84 -5.68 -16.21
CA LEU A 158 10.79 -5.27 -17.24
C LEU A 158 10.22 -4.23 -18.22
N TRP A 159 8.90 -4.15 -18.37
CA TRP A 159 8.25 -3.14 -19.21
C TRP A 159 7.98 -1.82 -18.49
N LYS A 160 8.03 -1.81 -17.15
CA LYS A 160 7.82 -0.61 -16.35
C LYS A 160 9.10 0.22 -16.23
N PRO A 161 9.01 1.54 -15.98
CA PRO A 161 10.17 2.36 -15.69
C PRO A 161 11.00 1.77 -14.54
N VAL A 162 12.32 1.82 -14.67
CA VAL A 162 13.25 1.38 -13.64
C VAL A 162 13.15 2.32 -12.43
N LEU A 163 13.05 1.74 -11.23
CA LEU A 163 13.10 2.49 -9.98
C LEU A 163 14.55 2.61 -9.52
N LYS A 164 14.85 3.65 -8.73
CA LYS A 164 16.18 3.83 -8.14
C LYS A 164 16.12 3.51 -6.66
N VAL A 165 17.22 3.08 -6.05
CA VAL A 165 17.29 2.91 -4.59
C VAL A 165 16.91 4.21 -3.86
N SER A 166 17.32 5.36 -4.38
CA SER A 166 16.98 6.68 -3.83
C SER A 166 15.47 7.02 -3.87
N THR A 167 14.67 6.29 -4.65
CA THR A 167 13.20 6.38 -4.58
C THR A 167 12.71 6.04 -3.16
N PHE A 168 13.38 5.12 -2.48
CA PHE A 168 13.00 4.61 -1.16
C PHE A 168 13.70 5.33 0.00
N GLU A 169 14.46 6.40 -0.27
CA GLU A 169 15.11 7.20 0.77
C GLU A 169 14.18 8.30 1.28
N HIS A 170 14.31 8.62 2.57
CA HIS A 170 13.61 9.74 3.22
C HIS A 170 12.07 9.71 3.08
N ILE A 171 11.47 8.51 3.04
CA ILE A 171 10.04 8.31 2.75
C ILE A 171 9.13 9.15 3.65
N ASP A 172 9.35 9.14 4.97
CA ASP A 172 8.52 9.92 5.89
C ASP A 172 8.60 11.42 5.60
N ALA A 173 9.78 11.91 5.23
CA ALA A 173 9.98 13.32 4.89
C ALA A 173 9.33 13.67 3.54
N LYS A 174 9.43 12.79 2.55
CA LYS A 174 8.76 12.94 1.25
C LYS A 174 7.24 12.90 1.39
N ALA A 175 6.71 11.97 2.20
CA ALA A 175 5.28 11.88 2.51
C ALA A 175 4.77 13.17 3.18
N ALA A 176 5.50 13.71 4.15
CA ALA A 176 5.15 14.97 4.79
C ALA A 176 5.14 16.16 3.80
N LEU A 177 6.10 16.21 2.87
CA LEU A 177 6.13 17.22 1.80
C LEU A 177 4.97 17.04 0.83
N LEU A 178 4.61 15.81 0.45
CA LEU A 178 3.46 15.52 -0.41
C LEU A 178 2.15 15.97 0.23
N ASP A 179 1.93 15.64 1.50
CA ASP A 179 0.72 16.03 2.21
C ASP A 179 0.63 17.55 2.40
N LYS A 180 1.77 18.23 2.51
CA LYS A 180 1.83 19.70 2.53
C LYS A 180 1.51 20.28 1.16
N LEU A 181 2.13 19.79 0.09
CA LEU A 181 1.89 20.24 -1.28
C LEU A 181 0.44 20.02 -1.71
N GLY A 182 -0.14 18.86 -1.40
CA GLY A 182 -1.54 18.56 -1.68
C GLY A 182 -2.47 19.60 -1.05
N ARG A 183 -2.27 19.91 0.24
CA ARG A 183 -3.02 20.99 0.91
C ARG A 183 -2.80 22.35 0.27
N MET A 184 -1.58 22.70 -0.11
CA MET A 184 -1.29 23.99 -0.76
C MET A 184 -2.00 24.14 -2.11
N ILE A 185 -2.07 23.06 -2.91
CA ILE A 185 -2.76 23.02 -4.20
C ILE A 185 -4.28 23.13 -3.99
N GLU A 186 -4.83 22.34 -3.07
CA GLU A 186 -6.25 22.39 -2.71
C GLU A 186 -6.69 23.79 -2.23
N GLU A 187 -5.90 24.41 -1.34
CA GLU A 187 -6.14 25.77 -0.85
C GLU A 187 -6.04 26.83 -1.96
N SER A 188 -5.29 26.55 -3.03
CA SER A 188 -5.16 27.43 -4.20
C SER A 188 -6.21 27.13 -5.27
N GLY A 189 -7.11 26.17 -5.04
CA GLY A 189 -8.20 25.79 -5.93
C GLY A 189 -7.82 24.78 -7.03
N GLY A 190 -6.59 24.24 -7.00
CA GLY A 190 -6.15 23.18 -7.91
C GLY A 190 -6.58 21.79 -7.44
N ASN A 191 -6.47 20.80 -8.33
CA ASN A 191 -6.71 19.40 -8.01
C ASN A 191 -5.74 18.54 -8.83
N MET A 192 -4.82 17.86 -8.14
CA MET A 192 -3.79 17.03 -8.77
C MET A 192 -3.82 15.63 -8.15
N ASP A 193 -3.70 14.60 -8.98
CA ASP A 193 -3.61 13.24 -8.49
C ASP A 193 -2.32 13.03 -7.67
N ARG A 194 -2.40 12.23 -6.60
CA ARG A 194 -1.28 12.03 -5.68
C ARG A 194 -0.07 11.39 -6.35
N VAL A 195 -0.28 10.54 -7.36
CA VAL A 195 0.81 9.91 -8.13
C VAL A 195 1.51 10.95 -9.00
N GLU A 196 0.74 11.84 -9.66
CA GLU A 196 1.29 12.93 -10.45
C GLU A 196 2.06 13.91 -9.57
N LEU A 197 1.50 14.27 -8.41
CA LEU A 197 2.16 15.15 -7.45
C LEU A 197 3.45 14.52 -6.89
N SER A 198 3.44 13.21 -6.65
CA SER A 198 4.64 12.46 -6.27
C SER A 198 5.70 12.49 -7.35
N ALA A 199 5.32 12.32 -8.62
CA ALA A 199 6.26 12.39 -9.74
C ALA A 199 6.87 13.80 -9.87
N TRP A 200 6.06 14.84 -9.70
CA TRP A 200 6.54 16.22 -9.68
C TRP A 200 7.52 16.47 -8.52
N LEU A 201 7.18 16.01 -7.31
CA LEU A 201 8.06 16.17 -6.15
C LEU A 201 9.40 15.47 -6.37
N GLU A 202 9.41 14.24 -6.90
CA GLU A 202 10.67 13.53 -7.19
C GLU A 202 11.54 14.28 -8.21
N ALA A 203 10.93 14.84 -9.26
CA ALA A 203 11.64 15.65 -10.23
C ALA A 203 12.25 16.91 -9.56
N TRP A 204 11.45 17.63 -8.77
CA TRP A 204 11.90 18.82 -8.04
C TRP A 204 13.01 18.50 -7.03
N LEU A 205 12.91 17.36 -6.33
CA LEU A 205 13.91 16.92 -5.36
C LEU A 205 15.26 16.56 -6.00
N ALA A 206 15.25 16.17 -7.27
CA ALA A 206 16.43 15.80 -8.03
C ALA A 206 17.11 17.00 -8.70
N GLU A 207 16.40 18.11 -8.89
CA GLU A 207 16.90 19.28 -9.61
C GLU A 207 17.78 20.18 -8.71
N PRO A 208 19.03 20.48 -9.11
CA PRO A 208 19.87 21.45 -8.40
C PRO A 208 19.26 22.86 -8.41
N LEU A 209 19.10 23.47 -7.23
CA LEU A 209 18.48 24.80 -7.12
C LEU A 209 19.50 25.90 -6.73
N PRO A 210 19.49 27.07 -7.40
CA PRO A 210 20.32 28.22 -7.01
C PRO A 210 20.12 28.66 -5.55
N GLU A 211 18.90 28.59 -5.04
CA GLU A 211 18.51 28.92 -3.65
C GLU A 211 19.19 28.02 -2.62
N LEU A 212 19.63 26.84 -3.06
CA LEU A 212 20.36 25.86 -2.25
C LEU A 212 21.86 25.83 -2.61
N ASN A 213 22.38 26.90 -3.23
CA ASN A 213 23.75 27.00 -3.73
C ASN A 213 24.12 25.90 -4.74
N GLY A 214 23.17 25.52 -5.59
CA GLY A 214 23.34 24.45 -6.58
C GLY A 214 23.25 23.03 -5.99
N ALA A 215 22.83 22.88 -4.74
CA ALA A 215 22.47 21.58 -4.18
C ALA A 215 21.06 21.15 -4.62
N ALA A 216 20.85 19.85 -4.73
CA ALA A 216 19.51 19.30 -4.97
C ALA A 216 18.73 19.23 -3.64
N PRO A 217 17.42 19.54 -3.61
CA PRO A 217 16.62 19.47 -2.39
C PRO A 217 16.68 18.12 -1.67
N SER A 218 16.77 17.01 -2.41
CA SER A 218 16.95 15.66 -1.85
C SER A 218 18.10 15.57 -0.83
N GLN A 219 19.20 16.29 -1.07
CA GLN A 219 20.37 16.30 -0.19
C GLN A 219 20.10 16.94 1.18
N MET A 220 19.01 17.70 1.31
CA MET A 220 18.62 18.36 2.56
C MET A 220 17.70 17.52 3.44
N LEU A 221 17.04 16.50 2.88
CA LEU A 221 16.02 15.68 3.56
C LEU A 221 16.58 14.85 4.72
N GLY A 222 17.90 14.62 4.76
CA GLY A 222 18.58 13.91 5.84
C GLY A 222 18.62 14.66 7.18
N SER A 223 18.31 15.97 7.21
CA SER A 223 18.37 16.77 8.43
C SER A 223 17.09 17.55 8.69
N GLU A 224 16.71 17.68 9.96
CA GLU A 224 15.53 18.47 10.38
C GLU A 224 15.62 19.93 9.93
N LYS A 225 16.81 20.53 10.04
CA LYS A 225 17.06 21.90 9.55
C LYS A 225 16.84 22.00 8.04
N GLY A 226 17.35 21.03 7.28
CA GLY A 226 17.16 20.98 5.83
C GLY A 226 15.70 20.85 5.45
N ARG A 227 14.95 19.95 6.10
CA ARG A 227 13.50 19.78 5.88
C ARG A 227 12.73 21.08 6.06
N ARG A 228 12.96 21.81 7.16
CA ARG A 228 12.31 23.11 7.39
C ARG A 228 12.65 24.16 6.32
N GLN A 229 13.89 24.13 5.82
CA GLN A 229 14.32 25.02 4.74
C GLN A 229 13.59 24.70 3.43
N LEU A 230 13.41 23.42 3.09
CA LEU A 230 12.65 22.99 1.92
C LEU A 230 11.17 23.36 2.03
N GLU A 231 10.57 23.15 3.19
CA GLU A 231 9.17 23.57 3.42
C GLU A 231 8.99 25.08 3.22
N SER A 232 9.91 25.89 3.75
CA SER A 232 9.87 27.34 3.56
C SER A 232 10.06 27.73 2.10
N LEU A 233 10.86 26.98 1.35
CA LEU A 233 11.08 27.20 -0.08
C LEU A 233 9.80 26.92 -0.88
N LEU A 234 9.14 25.79 -0.63
CA LEU A 234 7.88 25.43 -1.29
C LEU A 234 6.78 26.47 -1.03
N GLU A 235 6.66 26.98 0.20
CA GLU A 235 5.69 28.04 0.54
C GLU A 235 5.91 29.33 -0.28
N ARG A 236 7.16 29.69 -0.57
CA ARG A 236 7.46 30.85 -1.43
C ARG A 236 7.14 30.58 -2.90
N MET A 237 7.27 29.33 -3.34
CA MET A 237 7.01 28.89 -4.71
C MET A 237 5.53 28.62 -5.00
N ARG A 238 4.62 28.96 -4.09
CA ARG A 238 3.18 28.65 -4.20
C ARG A 238 2.53 29.06 -5.54
N GLY A 239 3.02 30.13 -6.18
CA GLY A 239 2.53 30.59 -7.50
C GLY A 239 3.06 29.82 -8.71
N GLU A 240 4.07 28.96 -8.52
CA GLU A 240 4.73 28.15 -9.57
C GLU A 240 4.44 26.65 -9.40
N LEU A 241 3.61 26.28 -8.41
CA LEU A 241 3.19 24.90 -8.20
C LEU A 241 2.30 24.43 -9.37
N PRO A 242 2.36 23.13 -9.73
CA PRO A 242 1.42 22.56 -10.67
C PRO A 242 -0.01 22.72 -10.12
N GLY A 243 -0.91 23.21 -10.96
CA GLY A 243 -2.30 23.53 -10.61
C GLY A 243 -3.30 22.87 -11.54
#